data_AF-A0A9W7KSV0-F1
#
_entry.id   AF-A0A9W7KSV0-F1
#
_cell.length_a   1.000
_cell.length_b   1.000
_cell.length_c   1.000
_cell.angle_alpha   90.00
_cell.angle_beta   90.00
_cell.angle_gamma   90.00
#
_symmetry.space_group_name_H-M   'P 1'
#
loop_
_entity.id
_entity.type
_entity.pdbx_description
1 polymer ?
#
loop_
_entity_poly.entity_id
_entity_poly.type
_entity_poly.pdbx_seq_one_letter_code
_entity_poly.pdbx_strand_id
1 'polypeptide(L)'
;MPPKRGMKSDAPSPSPSKRMKGTSGSPPTRPGSRQGVSQETGKASKGLRHFSMKVCKKVEEKGQTTYNEVADELVREFMSGRDDQPPQPEEDDPTKKVKKTGQYDEKNIRRRVYDALNVLMAMDIISKEKKEIRWKGLPSNAQRDLEVLVRERSSVLLEVEKKKKLLRELIVQGVCFKNLDKRNAKEGAVGVNSSQEEKTEATGRIPLPFIVVNTSQSTIINCEMGSDRTDVFFNFSKPFEINDDNEILKRLGMGRMGEEGVREVVGDEVYNYAKEKGLLAGVVGVGEE
;
A
#
# COMPACT_ATOMS: atom_id res chain seq x y z
N MET A 1 3.80 -72.26 -36.35
CA MET A 1 4.33 -73.01 -35.19
C MET A 1 5.76 -72.52 -34.92
N PRO A 2 6.23 -72.40 -33.67
CA PRO A 2 5.92 -71.31 -32.73
C PRO A 2 7.25 -70.63 -32.19
N PRO A 3 7.37 -70.10 -30.95
CA PRO A 3 7.36 -68.65 -30.67
C PRO A 3 8.56 -68.16 -29.80
N LYS A 4 8.58 -66.87 -29.39
CA LYS A 4 8.62 -66.46 -27.97
C LYS A 4 8.84 -64.94 -27.73
N ARG A 5 8.01 -64.44 -26.79
CA ARG A 5 8.26 -63.45 -25.70
C ARG A 5 8.86 -62.10 -26.11
N GLY A 6 8.25 -60.95 -25.86
CA GLY A 6 7.26 -60.58 -24.86
C GLY A 6 7.84 -59.43 -24.03
N MET A 7 7.18 -58.28 -24.00
CA MET A 7 7.24 -57.32 -22.90
C MET A 7 6.18 -56.22 -23.13
N LYS A 8 5.29 -56.12 -22.14
CA LYS A 8 4.27 -55.10 -21.97
C LYS A 8 4.86 -53.96 -21.15
N SER A 9 4.43 -52.73 -21.41
CA SER A 9 4.08 -51.78 -20.34
C SER A 9 3.21 -50.66 -20.91
N ASP A 10 1.92 -50.76 -20.58
CA ASP A 10 0.86 -49.80 -20.81
C ASP A 10 1.11 -48.46 -20.09
N ALA A 11 0.74 -47.37 -20.77
CA ALA A 11 0.53 -46.05 -20.19
C ALA A 11 -0.86 -45.99 -19.50
N PRO A 12 -1.03 -45.33 -18.35
CA PRO A 12 -2.34 -45.22 -17.72
C PRO A 12 -3.11 -44.01 -18.25
N SER A 13 -4.32 -44.27 -18.76
CA SER A 13 -5.37 -43.28 -19.00
C SER A 13 -5.99 -42.81 -17.67
N PRO A 14 -6.42 -41.54 -17.54
CA PRO A 14 -7.06 -41.04 -16.33
C PRO A 14 -8.54 -41.46 -16.24
N SER A 15 -8.95 -41.96 -15.08
CA SER A 15 -10.35 -42.25 -14.74
C SER A 15 -11.06 -41.05 -14.10
N PRO A 16 -12.38 -40.89 -14.29
CA PRO A 16 -13.15 -39.72 -13.86
C PRO A 16 -13.55 -39.80 -12.38
N SER A 17 -13.36 -38.69 -11.66
CA SER A 17 -13.70 -38.59 -10.23
C SER A 17 -15.21 -38.44 -10.00
N LYS A 18 -15.75 -39.29 -9.12
CA LYS A 18 -17.14 -39.32 -8.67
C LYS A 18 -17.49 -38.09 -7.82
N ARG A 19 -18.60 -37.46 -8.20
CA ARG A 19 -19.24 -36.29 -7.59
C ARG A 19 -20.15 -36.76 -6.44
N MET A 20 -19.84 -36.38 -5.20
CA MET A 20 -20.73 -36.60 -4.05
C MET A 20 -21.73 -35.45 -3.90
N LYS A 21 -23.00 -35.82 -3.67
CA LYS A 21 -24.12 -34.92 -3.37
C LYS A 21 -24.02 -34.47 -1.91
N GLY A 22 -23.93 -33.15 -1.70
CA GLY A 22 -24.09 -32.48 -0.40
C GLY A 22 -25.33 -31.60 -0.45
N THR A 23 -26.20 -31.81 0.52
CA THR A 23 -27.53 -31.21 0.69
C THR A 23 -27.47 -29.73 1.08
N SER A 24 -28.35 -28.94 0.47
CA SER A 24 -28.61 -27.52 0.73
C SER A 24 -29.18 -27.30 2.14
N GLY A 25 -28.46 -26.57 2.98
CA GLY A 25 -28.93 -26.01 4.25
C GLY A 25 -28.53 -24.54 4.33
N SER A 26 -29.52 -23.66 4.39
CA SER A 26 -29.40 -22.20 4.45
C SER A 26 -28.62 -21.71 5.69
N PRO A 27 -27.89 -20.58 5.60
CA PRO A 27 -27.16 -20.03 6.73
C PRO A 27 -28.10 -19.30 7.71
N PRO A 28 -27.97 -19.48 9.04
CA PRO A 28 -28.71 -18.67 9.99
C PRO A 28 -28.12 -17.27 10.06
N THR A 29 -29.04 -16.32 10.12
CA THR A 29 -28.88 -14.88 10.20
C THR A 29 -28.11 -14.42 11.44
N ARG A 30 -27.27 -13.41 11.21
CA ARG A 30 -26.50 -12.62 12.17
C ARG A 30 -27.42 -11.96 13.22
N PRO A 31 -27.21 -12.14 14.55
CA PRO A 31 -27.82 -11.26 15.53
C PRO A 31 -26.97 -9.99 15.64
N GLY A 32 -27.67 -8.86 15.61
CA GLY A 32 -27.09 -7.53 15.54
C GLY A 32 -26.26 -7.12 16.73
N SER A 33 -25.44 -6.12 16.44
CA SER A 33 -24.98 -5.07 17.35
C SER A 33 -26.08 -4.68 18.33
N ARG A 34 -25.98 -5.17 19.57
CA ARG A 34 -26.49 -4.47 20.75
C ARG A 34 -25.29 -4.12 21.60
N GLN A 35 -24.92 -2.85 21.56
CA GLN A 35 -24.25 -2.16 22.66
C GLN A 35 -25.12 -2.35 23.91
N GLY A 36 -24.83 -3.40 24.67
CA GLY A 36 -25.21 -3.53 26.05
C GLY A 36 -24.03 -3.05 26.88
N VAL A 37 -24.11 -1.82 27.37
CA VAL A 37 -23.28 -1.35 28.48
C VAL A 37 -23.70 -2.15 29.70
N SER A 38 -23.11 -3.33 29.87
CA SER A 38 -23.20 -4.10 31.10
C SER A 38 -21.96 -3.80 31.91
N GLN A 39 -22.10 -2.88 32.87
CA GLN A 39 -21.20 -2.78 34.01
C GLN A 39 -21.24 -4.12 34.78
N GLU A 40 -20.42 -5.09 34.38
CA GLU A 40 -20.05 -6.25 35.19
C GLU A 40 -18.61 -6.08 35.68
N THR A 41 -18.38 -5.11 36.56
CA THR A 41 -17.05 -4.79 37.10
C THR A 41 -16.57 -5.80 38.17
N GLY A 42 -17.39 -6.77 38.59
CA GLY A 42 -17.02 -7.74 39.63
C GLY A 42 -16.46 -9.09 39.13
N LYS A 43 -16.90 -9.58 37.96
CA LYS A 43 -16.50 -10.91 37.43
C LYS A 43 -15.33 -10.85 36.43
N ALA A 44 -15.16 -9.72 35.75
CA ALA A 44 -14.11 -9.53 34.75
C ALA A 44 -12.68 -9.56 35.33
N SER A 45 -12.51 -9.25 36.63
CA SER A 45 -11.19 -9.25 37.30
C SER A 45 -10.68 -10.63 37.69
N LYS A 46 -11.45 -11.71 37.48
CA LYS A 46 -11.09 -13.09 37.85
C LYS A 46 -10.82 -14.01 36.65
N GLY A 47 -10.89 -13.48 35.43
CA GLY A 47 -10.67 -14.26 34.21
C GLY A 47 -9.19 -14.52 33.89
N LEU A 48 -8.91 -15.51 33.03
CA LEU A 48 -7.54 -15.82 32.58
C LEU A 48 -6.84 -14.59 31.98
N ARG A 49 -7.57 -13.74 31.22
CA ARG A 49 -7.02 -12.49 30.67
C ARG A 49 -6.44 -11.57 31.76
N HIS A 50 -7.10 -11.45 32.90
CA HIS A 50 -6.63 -10.63 34.01
C HIS A 50 -5.37 -11.24 34.63
N PHE A 51 -5.38 -12.55 34.89
CA PHE A 51 -4.20 -13.26 35.41
C PHE A 51 -3.02 -13.21 34.43
N SER A 52 -3.24 -13.44 33.13
CA SER A 52 -2.19 -13.34 32.12
C SER A 52 -1.57 -11.95 32.05
N MET A 53 -2.39 -10.89 32.13
CA MET A 53 -1.90 -9.51 32.17
C MET A 53 -1.07 -9.23 33.43
N LYS A 54 -1.54 -9.67 34.60
CA LYS A 54 -0.84 -9.51 35.87
C LYS A 54 0.46 -10.30 35.93
N VAL A 55 0.46 -11.56 35.46
CA VAL A 55 1.67 -12.40 35.34
C VAL A 55 2.68 -11.76 34.41
N CYS A 56 2.25 -11.28 33.23
CA CYS A 56 3.14 -10.61 32.27
C CYS A 56 3.84 -9.40 32.89
N LYS A 57 3.07 -8.47 33.47
CA LYS A 57 3.62 -7.28 34.14
C LYS A 57 4.58 -7.63 35.27
N LYS A 58 4.24 -8.65 36.07
CA LYS A 58 5.07 -9.03 37.22
C LYS A 58 6.41 -9.61 36.80
N VAL A 59 6.44 -10.41 35.72
CA VAL A 59 7.69 -10.94 35.17
C VAL A 59 8.50 -9.83 34.50
N GLU A 60 7.85 -8.87 33.83
CA GLU A 60 8.48 -7.68 33.25
C GLU A 60 9.15 -6.79 34.31
N GLU A 61 8.44 -6.44 35.38
CA GLU A 61 8.95 -5.59 36.48
C GLU A 61 10.13 -6.22 37.22
N LYS A 62 10.09 -7.54 37.44
CA LYS A 62 11.14 -8.24 38.17
C LYS A 62 12.34 -8.60 37.30
N GLY A 63 12.15 -8.77 35.99
CA GLY A 63 13.18 -9.22 35.04
C GLY A 63 13.60 -10.68 35.19
N GLN A 64 13.85 -11.14 36.42
CA GLN A 64 14.10 -12.52 36.81
C GLN A 64 13.24 -12.89 38.02
N THR A 65 12.55 -14.02 37.97
CA THR A 65 11.64 -14.45 39.03
C THR A 65 11.44 -15.96 39.01
N THR A 66 10.60 -16.51 39.89
CA THR A 66 10.22 -17.93 39.92
C THR A 66 8.72 -18.12 39.92
N TYR A 67 8.26 -19.32 39.57
CA TYR A 67 6.82 -19.64 39.58
C TYR A 67 6.16 -19.36 40.94
N ASN A 68 6.78 -19.81 42.04
CA ASN A 68 6.22 -19.64 43.38
C ASN A 68 6.15 -18.16 43.76
N GLU A 69 7.19 -17.39 43.45
CA GLU A 69 7.24 -15.95 43.72
C GLU A 69 6.11 -15.20 43.00
N VAL A 70 5.93 -15.45 41.69
CA VAL A 70 4.83 -14.84 40.92
C VAL A 70 3.46 -15.31 41.44
N ALA A 71 3.31 -16.59 41.77
CA ALA A 71 2.03 -17.13 42.25
C ALA A 71 1.65 -16.59 43.63
N ASP A 72 2.58 -16.59 44.58
CA ASP A 72 2.33 -16.18 45.97
C ASP A 72 2.10 -14.66 46.06
N GLU A 73 2.76 -13.85 45.22
CA GLU A 73 2.46 -12.41 45.12
C GLU A 73 1.07 -12.14 44.55
N LEU A 74 0.66 -12.85 43.49
CA LEU A 74 -0.66 -12.66 42.92
C LEU A 74 -1.78 -13.14 43.85
N VAL A 75 -1.54 -14.21 44.61
CA VAL A 75 -2.46 -14.65 45.67
C VAL A 75 -2.57 -13.59 46.75
N ARG A 76 -1.45 -13.02 47.21
CA ARG A 76 -1.43 -11.94 48.21
C ARG A 76 -2.19 -10.71 47.74
N GLU A 77 -1.91 -10.21 46.53
CA GLU A 77 -2.61 -9.05 45.95
C GLU A 77 -4.12 -9.26 45.84
N PHE A 78 -4.54 -10.49 45.51
CA PHE A 78 -5.96 -10.82 45.32
C PHE A 78 -6.70 -11.05 46.65
N MET A 79 -6.00 -11.49 47.69
CA MET A 79 -6.54 -11.62 49.03
C MET A 79 -6.63 -10.27 49.73
N SER A 80 -5.63 -9.38 49.58
CA SER A 80 -5.67 -8.02 50.15
C SER A 80 -6.70 -7.12 49.48
N GLY A 81 -6.95 -7.29 48.17
CA GLY A 81 -7.99 -6.53 47.45
C GLY A 81 -9.43 -6.92 47.79
N ARG A 82 -9.63 -7.86 48.72
CA ARG A 82 -10.94 -8.36 49.17
C ARG A 82 -11.42 -7.69 50.47
N ASP A 83 -10.52 -7.09 51.24
CA ASP A 83 -10.83 -6.39 52.48
C ASP A 83 -11.55 -5.04 52.25
N ASP A 84 -11.62 -4.56 51.01
CA ASP A 84 -12.33 -3.32 50.61
C ASP A 84 -13.79 -3.55 50.15
N GLN A 85 -14.33 -4.78 50.25
CA GLN A 85 -15.73 -5.07 49.91
C GLN A 85 -16.63 -4.97 51.16
N PRO A 86 -17.76 -4.23 51.13
CA PRO A 86 -18.64 -4.10 52.29
C PRO A 86 -19.20 -5.47 52.72
N PRO A 87 -19.29 -5.73 54.05
CA PRO A 87 -19.76 -7.02 54.55
C PRO A 87 -21.20 -7.27 54.13
N GLN A 88 -21.43 -8.41 53.47
CA GLN A 88 -22.78 -8.93 53.18
C GLN A 88 -23.33 -9.63 54.44
N PRO A 89 -24.63 -9.53 54.72
CA PRO A 89 -25.21 -10.01 55.97
C PRO A 89 -25.10 -11.54 56.09
N GLU A 90 -24.73 -11.94 57.30
CA GLU A 90 -24.25 -13.24 57.74
C GLU A 90 -25.40 -14.23 58.00
N GLU A 91 -25.33 -15.45 57.42
CA GLU A 91 -25.84 -16.66 58.07
C GLU A 91 -24.83 -17.84 57.87
N ASP A 92 -24.51 -18.49 59.01
CA ASP A 92 -23.49 -19.53 59.30
C ASP A 92 -22.00 -19.15 59.43
N ASP A 93 -21.42 -19.50 60.59
CA ASP A 93 -19.99 -19.53 60.98
C ASP A 93 -18.98 -18.92 59.96
N PRO A 94 -18.72 -17.60 60.03
CA PRO A 94 -17.89 -16.88 59.05
C PRO A 94 -16.43 -17.36 59.03
N THR A 95 -15.94 -17.92 60.14
CA THR A 95 -14.51 -18.25 60.28
C THR A 95 -14.07 -19.45 59.44
N LYS A 96 -15.00 -20.37 59.10
CA LYS A 96 -14.71 -21.55 58.25
C LYS A 96 -14.98 -21.31 56.77
N LYS A 97 -16.00 -20.50 56.40
CA LYS A 97 -16.32 -20.20 54.99
C LYS A 97 -15.23 -19.34 54.34
N VAL A 98 -14.73 -18.30 55.03
CA VAL A 98 -13.64 -17.42 54.52
C VAL A 98 -12.32 -18.18 54.31
N LYS A 99 -11.98 -19.10 55.23
CA LYS A 99 -10.78 -19.94 55.09
C LYS A 99 -10.87 -20.91 53.91
N LYS A 100 -12.05 -21.49 53.66
CA LYS A 100 -12.26 -22.38 52.51
C LYS A 100 -12.20 -21.60 51.19
N THR A 101 -12.88 -20.46 51.08
CA THR A 101 -12.89 -19.66 49.84
C THR A 101 -11.49 -19.13 49.50
N GLY A 102 -10.73 -18.66 50.50
CA GLY A 102 -9.32 -18.27 50.31
C GLY A 102 -8.44 -19.40 49.75
N GLN A 103 -8.60 -20.63 50.25
CA GLN A 103 -7.87 -21.80 49.75
C GLN A 103 -8.27 -22.21 48.32
N TYR A 104 -9.55 -22.07 47.94
CA TYR A 104 -9.99 -22.35 46.57
C TYR A 104 -9.44 -21.32 45.59
N ASP A 105 -9.43 -20.04 45.98
CA ASP A 105 -8.89 -18.97 45.14
C ASP A 105 -7.38 -19.12 44.97
N GLU A 106 -6.63 -19.49 46.02
CA GLU A 106 -5.20 -19.78 45.91
C GLU A 106 -4.90 -20.87 44.87
N LYS A 107 -5.61 -22.02 44.95
CA LYS A 107 -5.45 -23.12 43.99
C LYS A 107 -5.81 -22.69 42.56
N ASN A 108 -6.86 -21.88 42.42
CA ASN A 108 -7.29 -21.37 41.13
C ASN A 108 -6.25 -20.43 40.51
N ILE A 109 -5.75 -19.46 41.27
CA ILE A 109 -4.72 -18.51 40.85
C ILE A 109 -3.45 -19.26 40.44
N ARG A 110 -2.98 -20.19 41.27
CA ARG A 110 -1.81 -21.05 40.97
C ARG A 110 -1.98 -21.78 39.64
N ARG A 111 -3.16 -22.34 39.34
CA ARG A 111 -3.45 -23.00 38.06
C ARG A 111 -3.42 -22.04 36.88
N ARG A 112 -3.96 -20.82 37.04
CA ARG A 112 -4.00 -19.78 36.00
C ARG A 112 -2.61 -19.20 35.70
N VAL A 113 -1.74 -19.07 36.71
CA VAL A 113 -0.35 -18.64 36.52
C VAL A 113 0.41 -19.61 35.62
N TYR A 114 0.22 -20.92 35.77
CA TYR A 114 0.80 -21.90 34.85
C TYR A 114 0.28 -21.76 33.41
N ASP A 115 -1.03 -21.55 33.23
CA ASP A 115 -1.61 -21.32 31.90
C ASP A 115 -0.96 -20.09 31.22
N ALA A 116 -0.84 -18.99 31.95
CA ALA A 116 -0.24 -17.75 31.46
C ALA A 116 1.25 -17.92 31.11
N LEU A 117 2.04 -18.49 32.01
CA LEU A 117 3.49 -18.68 31.80
C LEU A 117 3.78 -19.58 30.60
N ASN A 118 3.01 -20.64 30.40
CA ASN A 118 3.21 -21.55 29.26
C ASN A 118 2.96 -20.85 27.92
N VAL A 119 1.93 -20.00 27.85
CA VAL A 119 1.66 -19.21 26.64
C VAL A 119 2.72 -18.13 26.43
N LEU A 120 3.11 -17.40 27.48
CA LEU A 120 4.17 -16.39 27.37
C LEU A 120 5.51 -17.00 26.95
N MET A 121 5.81 -18.22 27.39
CA MET A 121 6.99 -18.96 26.95
C MET A 121 6.89 -19.40 25.49
N ALA A 122 5.72 -19.87 25.05
CA ALA A 122 5.48 -20.27 23.66
C ALA A 122 5.56 -19.08 22.68
N MET A 123 5.21 -17.88 23.15
CA MET A 123 5.33 -16.62 22.41
C MET A 123 6.73 -15.99 22.48
N ASP A 124 7.70 -16.69 23.08
CA ASP A 124 9.08 -16.24 23.32
C ASP A 124 9.20 -14.92 24.11
N ILE A 125 8.16 -14.57 24.89
CA ILE A 125 8.12 -13.37 25.74
C ILE A 125 8.93 -13.57 27.02
N ILE A 126 9.01 -14.82 27.49
CA ILE A 126 9.76 -15.22 28.68
C ILE A 126 10.52 -16.51 28.40
N SER A 127 11.63 -16.74 29.10
CA SER A 127 12.31 -18.05 29.16
C SER A 127 12.18 -18.67 30.54
N LYS A 128 12.12 -20.00 30.61
CA LYS A 128 12.17 -20.76 31.86
C LYS A 128 13.34 -21.73 31.84
N GLU A 129 14.26 -21.56 32.76
CA GLU A 129 15.36 -22.51 33.01
C GLU A 129 15.18 -23.13 34.39
N LYS A 130 14.84 -24.43 34.43
CA LYS A 130 14.49 -25.15 35.66
C LYS A 130 13.40 -24.42 36.47
N LYS A 131 13.79 -23.68 37.51
CA LYS A 131 12.90 -22.91 38.41
C LYS A 131 12.93 -21.40 38.14
N GLU A 132 13.91 -20.91 37.40
CA GLU A 132 14.09 -19.49 37.07
C GLU A 132 13.28 -19.12 35.82
N ILE A 133 12.62 -17.98 35.86
CA ILE A 133 11.85 -17.38 34.78
C ILE A 133 12.47 -16.02 34.49
N ARG A 134 12.85 -15.77 33.24
CA ARG A 134 13.45 -14.51 32.79
C ARG A 134 12.58 -13.83 31.74
N TRP A 135 12.40 -12.52 31.89
CA TRP A 135 11.77 -11.67 30.89
C TRP A 135 12.65 -11.53 29.65
N LYS A 136 12.11 -11.85 28.48
CA LYS A 136 12.79 -11.63 27.18
C LYS A 136 12.30 -10.37 26.47
N GLY A 137 11.05 -9.97 26.71
CA GLY A 137 10.40 -8.84 26.05
C GLY A 137 9.31 -9.29 25.07
N LEU A 138 8.44 -8.37 24.66
CA LEU A 138 7.42 -8.69 23.66
C LEU A 138 8.09 -8.94 22.30
N PRO A 139 7.67 -9.97 21.53
CA PRO A 139 8.22 -10.23 20.20
C PRO A 139 8.03 -8.99 19.33
N SER A 140 9.15 -8.31 19.06
CA SER A 140 9.13 -7.04 18.35
C SER A 140 9.00 -7.30 16.85
N ASN A 141 7.86 -6.92 16.27
CA ASN A 141 7.70 -6.81 14.82
C ASN A 141 8.46 -5.62 14.23
N ALA A 142 9.16 -4.81 15.05
CA ALA A 142 9.81 -3.58 14.61
C ALA A 142 10.78 -3.78 13.44
N GLN A 143 11.47 -4.92 13.36
CA GLN A 143 12.35 -5.21 12.22
C GLN A 143 11.56 -5.40 10.91
N ARG A 144 10.45 -6.15 10.95
CA ARG A 144 9.57 -6.32 9.78
C ARG A 144 8.87 -5.02 9.42
N ASP A 145 8.39 -4.29 10.43
CA ASP A 145 7.73 -3.00 10.24
C ASP A 145 8.70 -1.99 9.62
N LEU A 146 9.97 -1.97 10.06
CA LEU A 146 11.02 -1.16 9.46
C LEU A 146 11.27 -1.55 8.00
N GLU A 147 11.36 -2.84 7.68
CA GLU A 147 11.53 -3.31 6.30
C GLU A 147 10.36 -2.89 5.40
N VAL A 148 9.13 -2.94 5.90
CA VAL A 148 7.94 -2.47 5.18
C VAL A 148 8.02 -0.96 4.95
N LEU A 149 8.31 -0.17 5.98
CA LEU A 149 8.44 1.29 5.89
C LEU A 149 9.55 1.72 4.93
N VAL A 150 10.68 1.01 4.91
CA VAL A 150 11.78 1.27 3.96
C VAL A 150 11.34 1.00 2.53
N ARG A 151 10.60 -0.09 2.28
CA ARG A 151 10.05 -0.42 0.96
C ARG A 151 9.06 0.63 0.49
N GLU A 152 8.16 1.07 1.37
CA GLU A 152 7.18 2.12 1.09
C GLU A 152 7.88 3.44 0.75
N ARG A 153 8.86 3.86 1.57
CA ARG A 153 9.67 5.05 1.29
C ARG A 153 10.31 4.97 -0.09
N SER A 154 10.89 3.83 -0.46
CA SER A 154 11.49 3.65 -1.78
C SER A 154 10.47 3.78 -2.91
N SER A 155 9.27 3.21 -2.74
CA SER A 155 8.19 3.30 -3.73
C SER A 155 7.72 4.74 -3.91
N VAL A 156 7.49 5.46 -2.81
CA VAL A 156 7.06 6.86 -2.82
C VAL A 156 8.13 7.76 -3.47
N LEU A 157 9.41 7.54 -3.18
CA LEU A 157 10.49 8.32 -3.81
C LEU A 157 10.51 8.15 -5.33
N LEU A 158 10.32 6.92 -5.82
CA LEU A 158 10.26 6.62 -7.25
C LEU A 158 9.02 7.26 -7.91
N GLU A 159 7.88 7.26 -7.22
CA GLU A 159 6.67 7.94 -7.69
C GLU A 159 6.84 9.46 -7.75
N VAL A 160 7.48 10.06 -6.73
CA VAL A 160 7.81 11.48 -6.72
C VAL A 160 8.73 11.84 -7.89
N GLU A 161 9.72 11.01 -8.21
CA GLU A 161 10.60 11.24 -9.36
C GLU A 161 9.83 11.19 -10.68
N LYS A 162 8.92 10.22 -10.86
CA LYS A 162 8.03 10.15 -12.03
C LYS A 162 7.16 11.39 -12.16
N LYS A 163 6.52 11.84 -11.07
CA LYS A 163 5.69 13.05 -11.05
C LYS A 163 6.50 14.31 -11.37
N LYS A 164 7.77 14.40 -10.93
CA LYS A 164 8.67 15.50 -11.29
C LYS A 164 9.01 15.52 -12.78
N LYS A 165 9.24 14.35 -13.41
CA LYS A 165 9.48 14.25 -14.85
C LYS A 165 8.24 14.67 -15.65
N LEU A 166 7.08 14.16 -15.26
CA LEU A 166 5.80 14.55 -15.87
C LEU A 166 5.54 16.06 -15.73
N LEU A 167 5.77 16.64 -14.55
CA LEU A 167 5.62 18.07 -14.34
C LEU A 167 6.53 18.87 -15.28
N ARG A 168 7.80 18.47 -15.43
CA ARG A 168 8.72 19.10 -16.38
C ARG A 168 8.19 19.03 -17.81
N GLU A 169 7.69 17.86 -18.24
CA GLU A 169 7.11 17.69 -19.58
C GLU A 169 5.89 18.60 -19.81
N LEU A 170 4.99 18.69 -18.83
CA LEU A 170 3.82 19.57 -18.88
C LEU A 170 4.21 21.06 -18.95
N ILE A 171 5.23 21.47 -18.19
CA ILE A 171 5.75 22.85 -18.24
C ILE A 171 6.27 23.15 -19.66
N VAL A 172 7.10 22.26 -20.21
CA VAL A 172 7.64 22.42 -21.58
C VAL A 172 6.51 22.48 -22.60
N GLN A 173 5.52 21.60 -22.49
CA GLN A 173 4.35 21.58 -23.37
C GLN A 173 3.55 22.88 -23.31
N GLY A 174 3.26 23.39 -22.12
CA GLY A 174 2.55 24.67 -21.95
C GLY A 174 3.32 25.84 -22.57
N VAL A 175 4.65 25.85 -22.40
CA VAL A 175 5.53 26.85 -23.02
C VAL A 175 5.51 26.74 -24.54
N CYS A 176 5.61 25.52 -25.09
CA CYS A 176 5.52 25.26 -26.52
C CYS A 176 4.21 25.79 -27.12
N PHE A 177 3.06 25.50 -26.50
CA PHE A 177 1.77 25.98 -26.98
C PHE A 177 1.63 27.49 -26.92
N LYS A 178 2.03 28.11 -25.80
CA LYS A 178 1.98 29.58 -25.70
C LYS A 178 2.91 30.27 -26.69
N ASN A 179 4.08 29.70 -26.97
CA ASN A 179 4.98 30.21 -27.99
C ASN A 179 4.42 30.04 -29.40
N LEU A 180 3.80 28.88 -29.71
CA LEU A 180 3.13 28.63 -30.98
C LEU A 180 2.00 29.64 -31.20
N ASP A 181 1.14 29.83 -30.21
CA ASP A 181 0.04 30.80 -30.27
C ASP A 181 0.55 32.22 -30.50
N LYS A 182 1.59 32.64 -29.75
CA LYS A 182 2.21 33.96 -29.91
C LYS A 182 2.80 34.15 -31.32
N ARG A 183 3.47 33.12 -31.87
CA ARG A 183 4.04 33.16 -33.23
C ARG A 183 2.93 33.23 -34.28
N ASN A 184 1.95 32.34 -34.20
CA ASN A 184 0.83 32.28 -35.14
C ASN A 184 -0.01 33.57 -35.10
N ALA A 185 -0.20 34.17 -33.92
CA ALA A 185 -0.89 35.45 -33.79
C ALA A 185 -0.11 36.61 -34.44
N LYS A 186 1.23 36.63 -34.31
CA LYS A 186 2.09 37.62 -34.99
C LYS A 186 2.07 37.47 -36.50
N GLU A 187 2.22 36.24 -37.00
CA GLU A 187 2.17 35.96 -38.44
C GLU A 187 0.77 36.23 -39.02
N GLY A 188 -0.28 35.90 -38.27
CA GLY A 188 -1.66 36.23 -38.61
C GLY A 188 -1.92 37.74 -38.62
N ALA A 189 -1.32 38.53 -37.72
CA ALA A 189 -1.45 39.98 -37.68
C ALA A 189 -0.69 40.70 -38.82
N VAL A 190 0.41 40.11 -39.32
CA VAL A 190 1.21 40.69 -40.41
C VAL A 190 0.62 40.35 -41.80
N GLY A 191 -0.18 39.29 -41.91
CA GLY A 191 -0.78 38.82 -43.18
C GLY A 191 -2.06 39.52 -43.65
N VAL A 192 -2.65 40.44 -42.88
CA VAL A 192 -3.98 41.05 -43.19
C VAL A 192 -3.87 42.37 -43.95
N ASN A 193 -3.06 42.43 -45.01
CA ASN A 193 -3.12 43.52 -46.01
C ASN A 193 -3.38 43.03 -47.45
N SER A 194 -3.64 41.73 -47.64
CA SER A 194 -4.05 41.18 -48.94
C SER A 194 -5.47 40.62 -48.85
N SER A 195 -6.42 41.51 -49.08
CA SER A 195 -7.82 41.22 -49.34
C SER A 195 -7.96 40.37 -50.61
N GLN A 196 -8.02 39.05 -50.48
CA GLN A 196 -8.70 38.06 -51.35
C GLN A 196 -8.17 36.65 -51.06
N GLU A 197 -8.60 35.96 -49.98
CA GLU A 197 -8.19 34.55 -49.82
C GLU A 197 -9.03 33.70 -48.84
N GLU A 198 -10.34 33.94 -48.72
CA GLU A 198 -11.22 33.08 -47.88
C GLU A 198 -11.40 31.63 -48.37
N LYS A 199 -10.67 31.19 -49.41
CA LYS A 199 -10.80 29.83 -49.97
C LYS A 199 -9.51 29.03 -50.16
N THR A 200 -8.35 29.60 -49.81
CA THR A 200 -7.04 28.95 -50.04
C THR A 200 -6.28 28.65 -48.74
N GLU A 201 -6.81 29.00 -47.57
CA GLU A 201 -6.11 28.86 -46.28
C GLU A 201 -6.00 27.41 -45.73
N ALA A 202 -6.72 26.45 -46.32
CA ALA A 202 -6.78 25.08 -45.79
C ALA A 202 -5.61 24.17 -46.20
N THR A 203 -4.75 24.59 -47.14
CA THR A 203 -3.76 23.69 -47.77
C THR A 203 -2.35 23.75 -47.16
N GLY A 204 -2.12 24.55 -46.12
CA GLY A 204 -0.78 24.76 -45.55
C GLY A 204 -0.64 24.68 -44.02
N ARG A 205 -1.73 24.39 -43.28
CA ARG A 205 -1.71 24.36 -41.81
C ARG A 205 -2.15 22.99 -41.29
N ILE A 206 -1.42 22.46 -40.31
CA ILE A 206 -1.74 21.19 -39.64
C ILE A 206 -2.21 21.53 -38.22
N PRO A 207 -3.48 21.27 -37.85
CA PRO A 207 -3.97 21.51 -36.50
C PRO A 207 -3.45 20.47 -35.51
N LEU A 208 -3.32 20.86 -34.24
CA LEU A 208 -3.08 19.96 -33.13
C LEU A 208 -4.38 19.23 -32.73
N PRO A 209 -4.33 17.99 -32.23
CA PRO A 209 -3.15 17.12 -32.07
C PRO A 209 -2.81 16.37 -33.36
N PHE A 210 -1.51 16.11 -33.58
CA PHE A 210 -1.05 15.32 -34.73
C PHE A 210 0.18 14.49 -34.38
N ILE A 211 0.40 13.42 -35.14
CA ILE A 211 1.63 12.62 -35.11
C ILE A 211 2.34 12.71 -36.46
N VAL A 212 3.67 12.74 -36.45
CA VAL A 212 4.51 12.76 -37.65
C VAL A 212 5.31 11.48 -37.72
N VAL A 213 5.18 10.76 -38.83
CA VAL A 213 6.04 9.62 -39.15
C VAL A 213 7.09 10.08 -40.15
N ASN A 214 8.36 10.10 -39.73
CA ASN A 214 9.50 10.49 -40.55
C ASN A 214 10.24 9.24 -41.05
N THR A 215 10.66 9.23 -42.31
CA THR A 215 11.52 8.18 -42.87
C THR A 215 12.40 8.77 -43.98
N SER A 216 13.39 8.00 -44.45
CA SER A 216 14.25 8.42 -45.56
C SER A 216 13.44 8.71 -46.82
N GLN A 217 13.85 9.70 -47.60
CA GLN A 217 13.25 10.02 -48.91
C GLN A 217 13.31 8.86 -49.91
N SER A 218 14.17 7.87 -49.65
CA SER A 218 14.35 6.66 -50.48
C SER A 218 13.56 5.45 -49.96
N THR A 219 12.70 5.63 -48.96
CA THR A 219 11.85 4.57 -48.41
C THR A 219 10.63 4.37 -49.28
N ILE A 220 10.34 3.11 -49.62
CA ILE A 220 9.09 2.73 -50.27
C ILE A 220 8.05 2.51 -49.17
N ILE A 221 6.92 3.22 -49.26
CA ILE A 221 5.83 3.16 -48.29
C ILE A 221 4.63 2.55 -49.00
N ASN A 222 4.18 1.38 -48.52
CA ASN A 222 2.89 0.82 -48.91
C ASN A 222 1.86 1.18 -47.83
N CYS A 223 0.73 1.76 -48.23
CA CYS A 223 -0.32 2.21 -47.33
C CYS A 223 -1.62 1.50 -47.69
N GLU A 224 -2.15 0.72 -46.76
CA GLU A 224 -3.44 0.06 -46.87
C GLU A 224 -4.39 0.67 -45.85
N MET A 225 -5.55 1.14 -46.29
CA MET A 225 -6.53 1.82 -45.45
C MET A 225 -7.84 1.05 -45.48
N GLY A 226 -8.42 0.80 -44.31
CA GLY A 226 -9.77 0.25 -44.19
C GLY A 226 -10.78 1.16 -44.90
N SER A 227 -11.87 0.58 -45.40
CA SER A 227 -12.92 1.35 -46.10
C SER A 227 -13.55 2.45 -45.23
N ASP A 228 -13.53 2.27 -43.92
CA ASP A 228 -14.02 3.18 -42.88
C ASP A 228 -12.94 4.15 -42.35
N ARG A 229 -11.69 4.03 -42.82
CA ARG A 229 -10.53 4.83 -42.40
C ARG A 229 -10.23 4.80 -40.90
N THR A 230 -10.72 3.79 -40.19
CA THR A 230 -10.43 3.61 -38.76
C THR A 230 -9.07 2.93 -38.58
N ASP A 231 -8.76 1.98 -39.47
CA ASP A 231 -7.51 1.24 -39.49
C ASP A 231 -6.67 1.64 -40.72
N VAL A 232 -5.40 1.97 -40.45
CA VAL A 232 -4.41 2.29 -41.49
C VAL A 232 -3.15 1.47 -41.23
N PHE A 233 -2.73 0.71 -42.23
CA PHE A 233 -1.53 -0.11 -42.21
C PHE A 233 -0.46 0.52 -43.10
N PHE A 234 0.68 0.85 -42.49
CA PHE A 234 1.85 1.32 -43.21
C PHE A 234 2.95 0.25 -43.20
N ASN A 235 3.43 -0.12 -44.38
CA ASN A 235 4.59 -0.97 -44.55
C ASN A 235 5.74 -0.14 -45.14
N PHE A 236 6.81 0.00 -44.38
CA PHE A 236 7.98 0.78 -44.74
C PHE A 236 9.12 -0.16 -45.12
N SER A 237 9.75 0.08 -46.26
CA SER A 237 10.92 -0.69 -46.69
C SER A 237 12.20 -0.39 -45.87
N LYS A 238 12.18 0.65 -45.04
CA LYS A 238 13.30 1.14 -44.22
C LYS A 238 12.79 1.62 -42.85
N PRO A 239 13.69 1.80 -41.85
CA PRO A 239 13.31 2.34 -40.56
C PRO A 239 12.60 3.70 -40.65
N PHE A 240 11.70 3.95 -39.71
CA PHE A 240 10.96 5.20 -39.56
C PHE A 240 10.97 5.63 -38.09
N GLU A 241 10.70 6.91 -37.86
CA GLU A 241 10.58 7.52 -36.54
C GLU A 241 9.17 8.10 -36.38
N ILE A 242 8.55 7.91 -35.22
CA ILE A 242 7.27 8.54 -34.88
C ILE A 242 7.56 9.66 -33.87
N ASN A 243 7.12 10.87 -34.20
CA ASN A 243 7.27 12.04 -33.36
C ASN A 243 5.88 12.62 -33.11
N ASP A 244 5.54 12.83 -31.84
CA ASP A 244 4.29 13.49 -31.46
C ASP A 244 4.40 15.01 -31.63
N ASP A 245 3.27 15.70 -31.60
CA ASP A 245 3.22 17.16 -31.76
C ASP A 245 4.17 17.90 -30.81
N ASN A 246 4.22 17.51 -29.55
CA ASN A 246 5.07 18.11 -28.52
C ASN A 246 6.55 18.02 -28.87
N GLU A 247 7.00 16.90 -29.44
CA GLU A 247 8.39 16.70 -29.85
C GLU A 247 8.72 17.57 -31.06
N ILE A 248 7.80 17.70 -32.01
CA ILE A 248 7.94 18.61 -33.15
C ILE A 248 8.03 20.06 -32.66
N LEU A 249 7.17 20.49 -31.73
CA LEU A 249 7.22 21.85 -31.18
C LEU A 249 8.54 22.16 -30.46
N LYS A 250 9.09 21.18 -29.72
CA LYS A 250 10.43 21.31 -29.11
C LYS A 250 11.52 21.47 -30.16
N ARG A 251 11.51 20.64 -31.21
CA ARG A 251 12.49 20.72 -32.32
C ARG A 251 12.39 22.01 -33.12
N LEU A 252 11.20 22.60 -33.22
CA LEU A 252 10.97 23.92 -33.80
C LEU A 252 11.45 25.08 -32.90
N GLY A 253 12.07 24.78 -31.76
CA GLY A 253 12.61 25.79 -30.84
C GLY A 253 11.56 26.46 -29.95
N MET A 254 10.31 25.99 -29.95
CA MET A 254 9.24 26.58 -29.15
C MET A 254 9.30 26.20 -27.67
N GLY A 255 10.23 25.34 -27.26
CA GLY A 255 10.39 24.88 -25.87
C GLY A 255 11.10 25.86 -24.93
N ARG A 256 11.53 27.04 -25.41
CA ARG A 256 12.23 28.05 -24.59
C ARG A 256 11.42 29.33 -24.46
N MET A 257 11.39 29.90 -23.26
CA MET A 257 10.71 31.17 -22.96
C MET A 257 11.43 31.88 -21.80
N GLY A 258 11.31 33.21 -21.71
CA GLY A 258 11.85 33.98 -20.58
C GLY A 258 11.17 33.66 -19.25
N GLU A 259 11.83 33.97 -18.13
CA GLU A 259 11.33 33.64 -16.77
C GLU A 259 9.90 34.15 -16.51
N GLU A 260 9.60 35.38 -16.93
CA GLU A 260 8.29 35.99 -16.76
C GLU A 260 7.21 35.28 -17.59
N GLY A 261 7.54 34.89 -18.82
CA GLY A 261 6.61 34.15 -19.67
C GLY A 261 6.32 32.76 -19.10
N VAL A 262 7.33 32.05 -18.61
CA VAL A 262 7.11 30.73 -17.97
C VAL A 262 6.22 30.88 -16.74
N ARG A 263 6.45 31.91 -15.91
CA ARG A 263 5.62 32.22 -14.74
C ARG A 263 4.15 32.48 -15.12
N GLU A 264 3.90 33.19 -16.22
CA GLU A 264 2.55 33.41 -16.77
C GLU A 264 1.88 32.08 -17.18
N VAL A 265 2.64 31.17 -17.80
CA VAL A 265 2.10 29.88 -18.28
C VAL A 265 1.74 28.93 -17.13
N VAL A 266 2.59 28.81 -16.11
CA VAL A 266 2.44 27.78 -15.07
C VAL A 266 1.88 28.31 -13.75
N GLY A 267 1.88 29.63 -13.55
CA GLY A 267 1.52 30.29 -12.29
C GLY A 267 2.69 30.36 -11.29
N ASP A 268 2.56 31.28 -10.32
CA ASP A 268 3.63 31.61 -9.38
C ASP A 268 4.05 30.44 -8.47
N GLU A 269 3.08 29.68 -7.96
CA GLU A 269 3.34 28.56 -7.04
C GLU A 269 4.14 27.44 -7.72
N VAL A 270 3.72 27.05 -8.93
CA VAL A 270 4.37 25.99 -9.71
C VAL A 270 5.73 26.46 -10.20
N TYR A 271 5.84 27.73 -10.62
CA TYR A 271 7.12 28.32 -11.00
C TYR A 271 8.12 28.29 -9.85
N ASN A 272 7.73 28.72 -8.64
CA ASN A 272 8.60 28.73 -7.48
C ASN A 272 9.05 27.31 -7.09
N TYR A 273 8.13 26.34 -7.08
CA TYR A 273 8.47 24.94 -6.83
C TYR A 273 9.40 24.38 -7.91
N ALA A 274 9.13 24.64 -9.18
CA ALA A 274 9.95 24.18 -10.29
C ALA A 274 11.35 24.82 -10.27
N LYS A 275 11.47 26.07 -9.85
CA LYS A 275 12.74 26.77 -9.65
C LYS A 275 13.54 26.15 -8.49
N GLU A 276 12.92 25.94 -7.34
CA GLU A 276 13.55 25.32 -6.17
C GLU A 276 14.05 23.90 -6.47
N LYS A 277 13.28 23.11 -7.24
CA LYS A 277 13.63 21.73 -7.59
C LYS A 277 14.45 21.58 -8.88
N GLY A 278 14.89 22.67 -9.50
CA GLY A 278 15.71 22.63 -10.73
C GLY A 278 15.00 22.04 -11.96
N LEU A 279 13.67 22.10 -12.00
CA LEU A 279 12.86 21.53 -13.09
C LEU A 279 12.80 22.44 -14.33
N LEU A 280 13.19 23.71 -14.20
CA LEU A 280 13.15 24.71 -15.27
C LEU A 280 14.39 24.72 -16.18
N ALA A 281 15.38 23.87 -15.91
CA ALA A 281 16.61 23.82 -16.69
C ALA A 281 16.33 23.47 -18.16
N GLY A 282 16.74 24.35 -19.08
CA GLY A 282 16.52 24.20 -20.53
C GLY A 282 15.21 24.79 -21.06
N VAL A 283 14.26 25.16 -20.19
CA VAL A 283 13.01 25.86 -20.55
C VAL A 283 13.17 27.37 -20.42
N VAL A 284 13.80 27.80 -19.33
CA VAL A 284 14.19 29.19 -19.13
C VAL A 284 15.50 29.41 -19.88
N GLY A 285 15.41 30.10 -21.02
CA GLY A 285 16.58 30.59 -21.76
C GLY A 285 16.74 32.09 -21.51
N VAL A 286 17.98 32.55 -21.32
CA VAL A 286 18.30 33.97 -21.55
C VAL A 286 18.01 34.21 -23.02
N GLY A 287 17.05 35.09 -23.32
CA GLY A 287 16.80 35.49 -24.70
C GLY A 287 18.11 36.02 -25.28
N GLU A 288 18.59 35.41 -26.35
CA GLU A 288 19.40 36.19 -27.29
C GLU A 288 18.41 37.18 -27.92
N GLU A 289 18.61 38.46 -27.60
CA GLU A 289 18.11 39.59 -28.39
C GLU A 289 18.58 39.49 -29.85
#